data_AF-A0A497R5E3-F1
#
_entry.id   AF-A0A497R5E3-F1
#
_cell.length_a   1.000
_cell.length_b   1.000
_cell.length_c   1.000
_cell.angle_alpha   90.00
_cell.angle_beta   90.00
_cell.angle_gamma   90.00
#
_symmetry.space_group_name_H-M   'P 1'
#
loop_
_entity.id
_entity.type
_entity.pdbx_description
1 polymer ?
#
loop_
_entity_poly.entity_id
_entity_poly.type
_entity_poly.pdbx_seq_one_letter_code
_entity_poly.pdbx_strand_id
1 'polypeptide(L)'
;MGGDMTEDYYLTYEYENRLKKVRVFHYQPVGALGISSLNVGALYSVPSYIKEWNFTYDANGIRIKKVYTYQYGITGTPYSTTTIYHYDEQGNVIQETDEDGNIKATYVYANGQRVAKIKPDGTIIFYINDP
;
A
#
# COMPACT_ATOMS: atom_id res chain seq x y z
N MET A 1 -21.64 15.04 5.90
CA MET A 1 -21.08 13.70 6.18
C MET A 1 -19.66 13.92 6.69
N GLY A 2 -19.45 13.88 8.00
CA GLY A 2 -18.13 14.03 8.62
C GLY A 2 -17.78 12.71 9.30
N GLY A 3 -16.54 12.27 9.20
CA GLY A 3 -15.99 11.17 9.97
C GLY A 3 -14.56 11.51 10.29
N ASP A 4 -14.06 11.03 11.42
CA ASP A 4 -12.70 11.28 11.84
C ASP A 4 -11.76 10.31 11.15
N MET A 5 -10.75 10.85 10.48
CA MET A 5 -9.60 10.09 9.98
C MET A 5 -8.44 10.33 10.94
N THR A 6 -7.86 9.25 11.44
CA THR A 6 -6.56 9.28 12.13
C THR A 6 -5.53 8.59 11.25
N GLU A 7 -4.31 9.12 11.26
CA GLU A 7 -3.19 8.62 10.48
C GLU A 7 -2.00 8.38 11.42
N ASP A 8 -1.47 7.17 11.39
CA ASP A 8 -0.35 6.77 12.21
C ASP A 8 0.82 6.25 11.36
N TYR A 9 2.04 6.47 11.87
CA TYR A 9 3.28 6.06 11.23
C TYR A 9 4.18 5.35 12.23
N TYR A 10 4.65 4.16 11.86
CA TYR A 10 5.59 3.39 12.67
C TYR A 10 6.71 2.79 11.81
N LEU A 11 7.90 2.69 12.39
CA LEU A 11 9.05 2.00 11.80
C LEU A 11 9.28 0.70 12.58
N THR A 12 9.52 -0.38 11.85
CA THR A 12 9.77 -1.72 12.39
C THR A 12 10.80 -2.44 11.52
N TYR A 13 11.28 -3.59 11.96
CA TYR A 13 12.15 -4.48 11.20
C TYR A 13 11.45 -5.82 10.99
N GLU A 14 11.60 -6.40 9.80
CA GLU A 14 11.17 -7.77 9.53
C GLU A 14 12.27 -8.78 9.89
N TYR A 15 11.96 -10.08 9.87
CA TYR A 15 12.84 -11.15 10.36
C TYR A 15 14.26 -11.14 9.73
N GLU A 16 14.39 -10.60 8.52
CA GLU A 16 15.66 -10.46 7.80
C GLU A 16 16.36 -9.11 8.06
N ASN A 17 16.02 -8.41 9.15
CA ASN A 17 16.52 -7.07 9.51
C ASN A 17 16.34 -5.99 8.43
N ARG A 18 15.42 -6.20 7.51
CA ARG A 18 15.01 -5.18 6.55
C ARG A 18 14.08 -4.18 7.23
N LEU A 19 14.30 -2.89 6.92
CA LEU A 19 13.48 -1.82 7.46
C LEU A 19 12.08 -1.93 6.87
N LYS A 20 11.07 -1.83 7.72
CA LYS A 20 9.66 -1.81 7.34
C LYS A 20 9.00 -0.54 7.86
N LYS A 21 8.49 0.28 6.93
CA LYS A 21 7.71 1.49 7.23
C LYS A 21 6.24 1.17 7.10
N VAL A 22 5.47 1.45 8.14
CA VAL A 22 4.02 1.23 8.17
C VAL A 22 3.32 2.57 8.25
N ARG A 23 2.31 2.75 7.39
CA ARG A 23 1.37 3.87 7.45
C ARG A 23 -0.03 3.31 7.59
N VAL A 24 -0.74 3.70 8.64
CA VAL A 24 -2.10 3.22 8.93
C VAL A 24 -3.06 4.39 8.92
N PHE A 25 -4.21 4.22 8.27
CA PHE A 25 -5.34 5.14 8.34
C PHE A 25 -6.52 4.43 8.99
N HIS A 26 -7.05 5.03 10.05
CA HIS A 26 -8.30 4.60 10.66
C HIS A 26 -9.36 5.65 10.42
N TYR A 27 -10.47 5.22 9.81
CA TYR A 27 -11.63 6.08 9.64
C TYR A 27 -12.79 5.60 10.50
N GLN A 28 -13.34 6.53 11.27
CA GLN A 28 -14.54 6.34 12.08
C GLN A 28 -15.57 7.38 11.64
N PRO A 29 -16.72 7.00 11.09
CA PRO A 29 -17.78 7.96 10.77
C PRO A 29 -18.35 8.59 12.05
N VAL A 30 -18.76 9.86 11.99
CA VAL A 30 -19.42 10.54 13.13
C VAL A 30 -20.66 9.75 13.53
N GLY A 31 -20.74 9.39 14.82
CA GLY A 31 -21.74 8.47 15.37
C GLY A 31 -21.20 7.08 15.72
N ALA A 32 -19.91 6.81 15.45
CA ALA A 32 -19.20 5.66 16.02
C ALA A 32 -19.13 5.82 17.54
N LEU A 33 -20.07 5.22 18.27
CA LEU A 33 -19.84 4.93 19.68
C LEU A 33 -18.66 3.96 19.73
N GLY A 34 -17.52 4.46 20.20
CA GLY A 34 -16.32 3.66 20.36
C GLY A 34 -16.64 2.40 21.14
N ILE A 35 -16.07 1.27 20.71
CA ILE A 35 -16.07 0.04 21.49
C ILE A 35 -15.17 0.23 22.73
N SER A 36 -15.61 1.02 23.71
CA SER A 36 -15.16 0.80 25.08
C SER A 36 -15.88 -0.46 25.55
N SER A 37 -15.11 -1.48 25.90
CA SER A 37 -15.56 -2.79 26.36
C SER A 37 -16.43 -2.70 27.62
N LEU A 38 -17.69 -2.23 27.55
CA LEU A 38 -18.72 -2.29 28.61
C LEU A 38 -20.06 -1.69 28.11
N ASN A 39 -20.82 -2.43 27.29
CA ASN A 39 -22.28 -2.61 27.34
C ASN A 39 -22.85 -3.04 25.98
N VAL A 40 -23.50 -4.21 25.97
CA VAL A 40 -24.21 -4.78 24.82
C VAL A 40 -25.67 -4.37 24.94
N GLY A 41 -26.08 -3.36 24.19
CA GLY A 41 -27.47 -2.92 24.12
C GLY A 41 -27.63 -1.82 23.09
N ALA A 42 -27.98 -2.19 21.86
CA ALA A 42 -28.11 -1.34 20.67
C ALA A 42 -26.79 -0.83 20.06
N LEU A 43 -26.04 -1.73 19.42
CA LEU A 43 -24.88 -1.40 18.61
C LEU A 43 -25.31 -1.21 17.15
N TYR A 44 -25.54 0.03 16.72
CA TYR A 44 -25.43 0.33 15.29
C TYR A 44 -23.94 0.33 14.96
N SER A 45 -23.46 -0.75 14.34
CA SER A 45 -22.11 -0.81 13.77
C SER A 45 -22.03 0.19 12.64
N VAL A 46 -21.62 1.42 12.93
CA VAL A 46 -21.28 2.36 11.87
C VAL A 46 -20.06 1.83 11.09
N PRO A 47 -19.99 2.05 9.78
CA PRO A 47 -18.94 1.47 8.96
C PRO A 47 -17.59 2.14 9.24
N SER A 48 -16.71 1.43 9.92
CA SER A 48 -15.29 1.79 10.03
C SER A 48 -14.48 1.09 8.94
N TYR A 49 -13.33 1.66 8.59
CA TYR A 49 -12.36 0.95 7.76
C TYR A 49 -10.93 1.18 8.24
N ILE A 50 -10.09 0.20 7.96
CA ILE A 50 -8.64 0.25 8.17
C ILE A 50 -7.99 0.19 6.79
N LYS A 51 -7.08 1.13 6.53
CA LYS A 51 -6.19 1.10 5.36
C LYS A 51 -4.76 1.14 5.83
N GLU A 52 -4.01 0.10 5.50
CA GLU A 52 -2.62 -0.03 5.93
C GLU A 52 -1.69 -0.19 4.73
N TRP A 53 -0.60 0.56 4.72
CA TRP A 53 0.48 0.44 3.76
C TRP A 53 1.75 0.04 4.48
N ASN A 54 2.22 -1.18 4.18
CA ASN A 54 3.47 -1.72 4.65
C ASN A 54 4.50 -1.63 3.54
N PHE A 55 5.61 -0.94 3.77
CA PHE A 55 6.72 -0.82 2.83
C PHE A 55 7.95 -1.49 3.41
N THR A 56 8.55 -2.41 2.67
CA THR A 56 9.82 -3.05 3.04
C THR A 56 10.94 -2.46 2.19
N TYR A 57 12.08 -2.23 2.84
CA TYR A 57 13.29 -1.68 2.22
C TYR A 57 14.47 -2.63 2.40
N ASP A 58 15.35 -2.67 1.41
CA ASP A 58 16.65 -3.35 1.54
C ASP A 58 17.60 -2.60 2.49
N ALA A 59 18.82 -3.12 2.65
CA ALA A 59 19.85 -2.52 3.51
C ALA A 59 20.33 -1.13 3.04
N ASN A 60 20.13 -0.80 1.76
CA ASN A 60 20.47 0.50 1.17
C ASN A 60 19.32 1.51 1.26
N GLY A 61 18.18 1.12 1.85
CA GLY A 61 16.99 1.96 1.93
C GLY A 61 16.17 2.01 0.63
N ILE A 62 16.40 1.09 -0.31
CA ILE A 62 15.61 0.96 -1.54
C ILE A 62 14.36 0.12 -1.24
N ARG A 63 13.18 0.60 -1.68
CA ARG A 63 11.91 -0.06 -1.41
C ARG A 63 11.71 -1.30 -2.28
N ILE A 64 11.78 -2.51 -1.72
CA ILE A 64 11.62 -3.75 -2.48
C ILE A 64 10.19 -4.30 -2.49
N LYS A 65 9.36 -3.95 -1.48
CA LYS A 65 8.00 -4.49 -1.35
C LYS A 65 7.03 -3.46 -0.81
N LYS A 66 5.78 -3.55 -1.25
CA LYS A 66 4.63 -2.82 -0.73
C LYS A 66 3.45 -3.78 -0.55
N VAL A 67 2.87 -3.79 0.63
CA VAL A 67 1.62 -4.50 0.93
C VAL A 67 0.55 -3.49 1.32
N TYR A 68 -0.56 -3.48 0.60
CA TYR A 68 -1.75 -2.69 0.95
C TYR A 68 -2.79 -3.62 1.55
N THR A 69 -3.24 -3.31 2.77
CA THR A 69 -4.31 -4.03 3.44
C THR A 69 -5.53 -3.13 3.60
N TYR A 70 -6.70 -3.66 3.30
CA TYR A 70 -7.99 -3.02 3.53
C TYR A 70 -8.87 -3.94 4.36
N GLN A 71 -9.51 -3.38 5.38
CA GLN A 71 -10.50 -4.08 6.19
C GLN A 71 -11.73 -3.19 6.40
N TYR A 72 -12.92 -3.75 6.19
CA TYR A 72 -14.19 -3.08 6.47
C TYR A 72 -14.78 -3.58 7.78
N GLY A 73 -14.94 -2.68 8.75
CA GLY A 73 -15.33 -3.02 10.10
C GLY A 73 -14.23 -3.78 10.86
N ILE A 74 -14.35 -3.83 12.19
CA ILE A 74 -13.36 -4.49 13.06
C ILE A 74 -13.42 -6.02 12.91
N THR A 75 -14.56 -6.57 12.51
CA THR A 75 -14.80 -8.00 12.30
C THR A 75 -14.70 -8.45 10.86
N GLY A 76 -14.49 -7.52 9.91
CA GLY A 76 -14.37 -7.87 8.50
C GLY A 76 -13.07 -8.65 8.22
N THR A 77 -13.14 -9.57 7.26
CA THR A 77 -11.94 -10.24 6.76
C THR A 77 -11.07 -9.23 6.01
N PRO A 78 -9.80 -9.04 6.39
CA PRO A 78 -8.91 -8.14 5.67
C PRO A 78 -8.59 -8.72 4.29
N TYR A 79 -8.54 -7.85 3.29
CA TYR A 79 -7.99 -8.13 1.98
C TYR A 79 -6.65 -7.43 1.84
N SER A 80 -5.68 -8.09 1.20
CA SER A 80 -4.37 -7.50 0.96
C SER A 80 -3.90 -7.65 -0.48
N THR A 81 -3.10 -6.70 -0.95
CA THR A 81 -2.41 -6.78 -2.23
C THR A 81 -0.92 -6.54 -2.04
N THR A 82 -0.11 -7.40 -2.64
CA THR A 82 1.34 -7.25 -2.67
C THR A 82 1.78 -6.63 -4.01
N THR A 83 2.77 -5.76 -3.94
CA THR A 83 3.59 -5.31 -5.07
C THR A 83 5.06 -5.49 -4.69
N ILE A 84 5.80 -6.23 -5.51
CA ILE A 84 7.26 -6.36 -5.45
C ILE A 84 7.85 -5.46 -6.53
N TYR A 85 8.93 -4.75 -6.20
CA TYR A 85 9.62 -3.82 -7.09
C TYR A 85 10.95 -4.41 -7.54
N HIS A 86 11.15 -4.44 -8.86
CA HIS A 86 12.40 -4.88 -9.48
C HIS A 86 13.13 -3.67 -10.04
N TYR A 87 14.43 -3.61 -9.77
CA TYR A 87 15.27 -2.45 -10.05
C TYR A 87 16.39 -2.79 -11.03
N ASP A 88 16.77 -1.81 -11.85
CA ASP A 88 18.05 -1.85 -12.56
C ASP A 88 19.23 -1.49 -11.62
N GLU A 89 20.45 -1.59 -12.13
CA GLU A 89 21.67 -1.26 -11.39
C GLU A 89 21.76 0.22 -10.98
N GLN A 90 21.00 1.10 -11.64
CA GLN A 90 20.93 2.53 -11.36
C GLN A 90 19.84 2.87 -10.33
N GLY A 91 19.10 1.88 -9.82
CA GLY A 91 18.03 2.07 -8.85
C GLY A 91 16.70 2.53 -9.43
N ASN A 92 16.49 2.39 -10.75
CA ASN A 92 15.19 2.66 -11.37
C ASN A 92 14.30 1.41 -11.32
N VAL A 93 13.01 1.61 -10.99
CA VAL A 93 12.02 0.52 -11.05
C VAL A 93 11.75 0.16 -12.51
N ILE A 94 12.15 -1.05 -12.92
CA ILE A 94 11.93 -1.57 -14.27
C ILE A 94 10.70 -2.47 -14.37
N GLN A 95 10.28 -3.08 -13.25
CA GLN A 95 9.10 -3.95 -13.22
C GLN A 95 8.45 -3.97 -11.83
N GLU A 96 7.13 -4.16 -11.82
CA GLU A 96 6.34 -4.50 -10.64
C GLU A 96 5.71 -5.87 -10.83
N THR A 97 5.78 -6.74 -9.82
CA THR A 97 5.07 -8.03 -9.79
C THR A 97 4.15 -8.12 -8.57
N ASP A 98 3.20 -9.05 -8.57
CA ASP A 98 2.53 -9.51 -7.35
C ASP A 98 3.43 -10.50 -6.58
N GLU A 99 2.89 -11.11 -5.52
CA GLU A 99 3.62 -12.07 -4.69
C GLU A 99 3.86 -13.43 -5.34
N ASP A 100 3.06 -13.78 -6.36
CA ASP A 100 3.19 -15.00 -7.14
C ASP A 100 4.15 -14.80 -8.33
N GLY A 101 4.64 -13.57 -8.54
CA GLY A 101 5.54 -13.21 -9.62
C GLY A 101 4.83 -12.80 -10.91
N ASN A 102 3.50 -12.65 -10.92
CA ASN A 102 2.80 -12.15 -12.09
C ASN A 102 3.11 -10.67 -12.28
N ILE A 103 3.38 -10.28 -13.53
CA ILE A 103 3.69 -8.89 -13.89
C ILE A 103 2.46 -8.01 -13.66
N LYS A 104 2.66 -6.89 -12.97
CA LYS A 104 1.67 -5.81 -12.78
C LYS A 104 1.97 -4.60 -13.67
N ALA A 105 3.24 -4.34 -13.94
CA ALA A 105 3.70 -3.30 -14.85
C ALA A 105 5.17 -3.50 -15.22
N THR A 106 5.54 -3.10 -16.42
CA THR A 106 6.95 -2.94 -16.85
C THR A 106 7.18 -1.48 -17.23
N TYR A 107 8.36 -0.95 -16.96
CA TYR A 107 8.72 0.43 -17.23
C TYR A 107 9.88 0.51 -18.21
N VAL A 108 9.78 1.46 -19.14
CA VAL A 108 10.83 1.72 -20.13
C VAL A 108 11.44 3.08 -19.84
N TYR A 109 12.77 3.13 -19.91
CA TYR A 109 13.55 4.33 -19.66
C TYR A 109 14.37 4.70 -20.90
N ALA A 110 14.50 6.00 -21.14
CA ALA A 110 15.42 6.57 -22.11
C ALA A 110 16.11 7.79 -21.48
N ASN A 111 17.43 7.89 -21.60
CA ASN A 111 18.24 8.97 -21.00
C ASN A 111 17.95 9.20 -19.50
N GLY A 112 17.74 8.12 -18.74
CA GLY A 112 17.44 8.18 -17.30
C GLY A 112 16.00 8.63 -16.96
N GLN A 113 15.16 8.93 -17.95
CA GLN A 113 13.77 9.29 -17.75
C GLN A 113 12.85 8.12 -18.11
N ARG A 114 11.81 7.93 -17.30
CA ARG A 114 10.75 6.96 -17.60
C ARG A 114 9.91 7.48 -18.77
N VAL A 115 9.91 6.75 -19.88
CA VAL A 115 9.20 7.13 -21.11
C VAL A 115 7.95 6.30 -21.36
N ALA A 116 7.84 5.11 -20.77
CA ALA A 116 6.64 4.30 -20.90
C ALA A 116 6.36 3.42 -19.69
N LYS A 117 5.08 3.06 -19.55
CA LYS A 117 4.57 2.00 -18.69
C LYS A 117 3.77 1.01 -19.54
N ILE A 118 4.14 -0.26 -19.47
CA ILE A 118 3.46 -1.37 -20.14
C ILE A 118 2.65 -2.12 -19.08
N LYS A 119 1.35 -2.28 -19.31
CA LYS A 119 0.45 -3.06 -18.45
C LYS A 119 0.46 -4.55 -18.83
N PRO A 120 -0.07 -5.43 -17.98
CA PRO A 120 -0.08 -6.88 -18.26
C PRO A 120 -0.93 -7.23 -19.49
N ASP A 121 -1.94 -6.42 -19.81
CA ASP A 121 -2.78 -6.55 -21.00
C ASP A 121 -2.11 -6.04 -22.30
N GLY A 122 -0.84 -5.63 -22.24
CA GLY A 122 -0.10 -5.06 -23.36
C GLY A 122 -0.37 -3.58 -23.62
N THR A 123 -1.26 -2.94 -22.86
CA THR A 123 -1.51 -1.49 -22.99
C THR A 123 -0.24 -0.72 -22.65
N ILE A 124 0.17 0.16 -23.56
CA ILE A 124 1.32 1.04 -23.37
C ILE A 124 0.83 2.46 -23.07
N ILE A 125 1.33 3.02 -21.98
CA ILE A 125 1.14 4.43 -21.61
C ILE A 125 2.47 5.13 -21.78
N PHE A 126 2.55 6.08 -22.71
CA PHE A 126 3.72 6.92 -22.89
C PHE A 126 3.67 8.13 -21.96
N TYR A 127 4.82 8.47 -21.39
CA TYR A 127 5.01 9.70 -20.64
C TYR A 127 5.65 10.72 -21.57
N ILE A 128 4.89 11.76 -21.92
CA ILE A 128 5.41 12.92 -22.64
C ILE A 128 5.84 13.90 -21.57
N ASN A 129 7.14 14.00 -21.34
CA ASN A 129 7.69 15.08 -20.53
C ASN A 129 7.86 16.27 -21.46
N ASP A 130 7.15 17.38 -21.18
CA ASP A 130 7.45 18.64 -21.87
C ASP A 130 8.89 19.08 -21.50
N PRO A 131 9.68 19.54 -22.49
CA PRO A 131 11.08 19.92 -22.31
C PRO A 131 11.27 21.20 -21.49
#